data_AF-A0A329M1L6-F1
#
_entry.id   AF-A0A329M1L6-F1
#
_cell.length_a   1.000
_cell.length_b   1.000
_cell.length_c   1.000
_cell.angle_alpha   90.00
_cell.angle_beta   90.00
_cell.angle_gamma   90.00
#
_symmetry.space_group_name_H-M   'P 1'
#
loop_
_entity.id
_entity.type
_entity.pdbx_description
1 polymer ?
#
loop_
_entity_poly.entity_id
_entity_poly.type
_entity_poly.pdbx_seq_one_letter_code
_entity_poly.pdbx_strand_id
1 'polypeptide(L)'
;MSVAAYKDLTELEITIAITAGLVFIAVLALIIVFGVRITIKGKRERKQLLADRGSKMMVTLRHVNGLPVANGSQCHLFLSDHKVIIENGRSVFSIGMEQISVADFKMDVKISQTIKSNAHNGIISKKKRTITGYLIINYINANGKLASLVFCDIVPGSKEAAKFVDNLRPLVANNPKKSYQL
;
A
#
# COMPACT_ATOMS: atom_id res chain seq x y z
N MET A 1 3.18 -61.72 -31.58
CA MET A 1 3.92 -60.73 -30.77
C MET A 1 4.21 -61.34 -29.41
N SER A 2 5.47 -61.37 -29.00
CA SER A 2 5.94 -62.05 -27.78
C SER A 2 5.57 -61.25 -26.52
N VAL A 3 5.12 -61.94 -25.46
CA VAL A 3 4.82 -61.37 -24.13
C VAL A 3 6.01 -60.58 -23.54
N ALA A 4 7.23 -60.87 -23.97
CA ALA A 4 8.43 -60.13 -23.56
C ALA A 4 8.40 -58.66 -24.02
N ALA A 5 7.95 -58.39 -25.25
CA ALA A 5 7.93 -57.03 -25.81
C ALA A 5 6.91 -56.10 -25.11
N TYR A 6 5.87 -56.67 -24.49
CA TYR A 6 4.89 -55.89 -23.72
C TYR A 6 5.42 -55.47 -22.34
N LYS A 7 6.23 -56.32 -21.68
CA LYS A 7 6.85 -56.01 -20.40
C LYS A 7 7.87 -54.87 -20.51
N ASP A 8 8.70 -54.89 -21.56
CA ASP A 8 9.70 -53.85 -21.79
C ASP A 8 9.05 -52.47 -22.02
N LEU A 9 7.88 -52.44 -22.67
CA LEU A 9 7.14 -51.20 -22.89
C LEU A 9 6.59 -50.62 -21.58
N THR A 10 6.06 -51.47 -20.69
CA THR A 10 5.51 -51.03 -19.40
C THR A 10 6.58 -50.49 -18.44
N GLU A 11 7.78 -51.08 -18.41
CA GLU A 11 8.90 -50.60 -17.58
C GLU A 11 9.40 -49.22 -18.04
N LEU A 12 9.39 -48.98 -19.36
CA LEU A 12 9.77 -47.68 -19.94
C LEU A 12 8.78 -46.58 -19.56
N GLU A 13 7.47 -46.84 -19.66
CA GLU A 13 6.43 -45.88 -19.30
C GLU A 13 6.50 -45.48 -17.81
N ILE A 14 6.73 -46.46 -16.92
CA ILE A 14 6.90 -46.22 -15.48
C ILE A 14 8.13 -45.34 -15.22
N THR A 15 9.26 -45.62 -15.88
CA THR A 15 10.50 -44.85 -15.72
C THR A 15 10.35 -43.39 -16.17
N ILE A 16 9.66 -43.17 -17.30
CA ILE A 16 9.35 -41.82 -17.81
C ILE A 16 8.45 -41.08 -16.82
N ALA A 17 7.41 -41.73 -16.30
CA ALA A 17 6.49 -41.11 -15.34
C ALA A 17 7.18 -40.68 -14.03
N ILE A 18 8.05 -41.54 -13.47
CA ILE A 18 8.84 -41.22 -12.26
C ILE A 18 9.76 -40.03 -12.51
N THR A 19 10.47 -40.03 -13.64
CA THR A 19 11.41 -38.97 -14.00
C THR A 19 10.68 -37.63 -14.19
N ALA A 20 9.56 -37.63 -14.91
CA ALA A 20 8.73 -36.45 -15.09
C ALA A 20 8.18 -35.91 -13.75
N GLY A 21 7.76 -36.81 -12.85
CA GLY A 21 7.30 -36.45 -11.51
C GLY A 21 8.40 -35.77 -10.67
N LEU A 22 9.62 -36.29 -10.68
CA LEU A 22 10.76 -35.69 -9.97
C LEU A 22 11.11 -34.29 -10.51
N VAL A 23 11.12 -34.13 -11.84
CA VAL A 23 11.36 -32.82 -12.48
C VAL A 23 10.27 -31.82 -12.09
N PHE A 24 9.00 -32.23 -12.09
CA PHE A 24 7.89 -31.36 -11.69
C PHE A 24 8.00 -30.90 -10.23
N ILE A 25 8.34 -31.80 -9.31
CA ILE A 25 8.56 -31.48 -7.90
C ILE A 25 9.74 -30.49 -7.74
N ALA A 26 10.84 -30.70 -8.47
CA ALA A 26 11.99 -29.80 -8.44
C ALA A 26 11.62 -28.39 -8.93
N VAL A 27 10.82 -28.27 -9.99
CA VAL A 27 10.35 -26.98 -10.51
C VAL A 27 9.43 -26.27 -9.50
N LEU A 28 8.50 -26.99 -8.87
CA LEU A 28 7.65 -26.41 -7.82
C LEU A 28 8.46 -25.90 -6.63
N ALA A 29 9.48 -26.66 -6.19
CA ALA A 29 10.36 -26.23 -5.10
C ALA A 29 11.11 -24.94 -5.46
N LEU A 30 11.60 -24.80 -6.70
CA LEU A 30 12.25 -23.58 -7.17
C LEU A 30 11.30 -22.38 -7.18
N ILE A 31 10.06 -22.55 -7.64
CA ILE A 31 9.04 -21.49 -7.65
C ILE A 31 8.75 -21.00 -6.22
N ILE A 32 8.62 -21.93 -5.27
CA ILE A 32 8.37 -21.60 -3.86
C ILE A 32 9.56 -20.83 -3.27
N VAL A 33 10.80 -21.31 -3.46
CA VAL A 33 12.00 -20.64 -2.97
C VAL A 33 12.15 -19.24 -3.57
N PHE A 34 11.90 -19.09 -4.87
CA PHE A 34 11.99 -17.80 -5.55
C PHE A 34 10.91 -16.82 -5.08
N GLY A 35 9.65 -17.29 -4.93
CA GLY A 35 8.54 -16.49 -4.41
C GLY A 35 8.79 -15.99 -2.99
N VAL A 36 9.35 -16.83 -2.11
CA VAL A 36 9.72 -16.46 -0.74
C VAL A 36 10.83 -15.40 -0.75
N ARG A 37 11.88 -15.56 -1.56
CA ARG A 37 12.98 -14.58 -1.64
C ARG A 37 12.53 -13.19 -2.08
N ILE A 38 11.64 -13.10 -3.08
CA ILE A 38 11.10 -11.81 -3.54
C ILE A 38 10.36 -11.08 -2.41
N THR A 39 9.56 -11.82 -1.63
CA THR A 39 8.76 -11.24 -0.55
C THR A 39 9.62 -10.74 0.61
N ILE A 40 10.73 -11.43 0.92
CA ILE A 40 11.65 -11.04 1.99
C ILE A 40 12.40 -9.75 1.63
N LYS A 41 12.85 -9.59 0.38
CA LYS A 41 13.63 -8.42 -0.04
C LYS A 41 12.87 -7.10 0.17
N GLY A 42 11.60 -7.04 -0.24
CA GLY A 42 10.77 -5.85 -0.07
C GLY A 42 10.51 -5.47 1.40
N LYS A 43 10.45 -6.45 2.31
CA LYS A 43 10.33 -6.18 3.75
C LYS A 43 11.62 -5.59 4.34
N ARG A 44 12.78 -6.06 3.87
CA ARG A 44 14.09 -5.58 4.37
C ARG A 44 14.36 -4.14 3.93
N GLU A 45 14.07 -3.81 2.68
CA GLU A 45 14.22 -2.43 2.15
C GLU A 45 13.34 -1.44 2.92
N ARG A 46 12.07 -1.78 3.19
CA ARG A 46 11.20 -0.96 4.04
C ARG A 46 11.73 -0.76 5.45
N LYS A 47 12.27 -1.82 6.08
CA LYS A 47 12.86 -1.72 7.42
C LYS A 47 14.12 -0.86 7.44
N GLN A 48 14.96 -0.96 6.41
CA GLN A 48 16.15 -0.12 6.28
C GLN A 48 15.76 1.35 6.10
N LEU A 49 14.82 1.64 5.19
CA LEU A 49 14.32 3.01 5.00
C LEU A 49 13.72 3.61 6.29
N LEU A 50 13.00 2.80 7.08
CA LEU A 50 12.49 3.23 8.38
C LEU A 50 13.63 3.51 9.39
N ALA A 51 14.62 2.63 9.46
CA ALA A 51 15.77 2.77 10.35
C ALA A 51 16.62 4.00 9.99
N ASP A 52 16.92 4.19 8.70
CA ASP A 52 17.71 5.30 8.18
C ASP A 52 17.07 6.67 8.49
N ARG A 53 15.74 6.72 8.58
CA ARG A 53 14.98 7.94 8.87
C ARG A 53 14.59 8.08 10.33
N GLY A 54 14.88 7.10 11.19
CA GLY A 54 14.41 7.06 12.57
C GLY A 54 12.89 7.15 12.66
N SER A 55 12.19 6.50 11.72
CA SER A 55 10.73 6.53 11.63
C SER A 55 10.14 5.22 12.09
N LYS A 56 9.05 5.31 12.85
CA LYS A 56 8.32 4.14 13.39
C LYS A 56 7.41 3.52 12.34
N MET A 57 6.91 4.34 11.42
CA MET A 57 5.92 3.93 10.43
C MET A 57 6.15 4.65 9.10
N MET A 58 5.86 3.94 8.00
CA MET A 58 5.85 4.46 6.64
C MET A 58 4.57 4.01 5.95
N VAL A 59 3.88 4.94 5.30
CA VAL A 59 2.75 4.63 4.41
C VAL A 59 2.98 5.28 3.06
N THR A 60 2.33 4.77 2.03
CA THR A 60 2.40 5.36 0.70
C THR A 60 1.01 5.78 0.27
N LEU A 61 0.80 7.09 0.20
CA LEU A 61 -0.49 7.69 -0.12
C LEU A 61 -0.37 8.53 -1.38
N ARG A 62 -1.51 8.83 -1.98
CA ARG A 62 -1.60 9.72 -3.14
C ARG A 62 -1.86 11.15 -2.67
N HIS A 63 -1.04 12.11 -3.11
CA HIS A 63 -1.27 13.53 -2.84
C HIS A 63 -2.56 14.01 -3.48
N VAL A 64 -3.35 14.77 -2.73
CA VAL A 64 -4.57 15.42 -3.21
C VAL A 64 -4.41 16.93 -3.19
N ASN A 65 -3.94 17.49 -2.07
CA ASN A 65 -3.77 18.94 -1.91
C ASN A 65 -2.77 19.32 -0.80
N GLY A 66 -2.25 20.55 -0.85
CA GLY A 66 -1.51 21.19 0.23
C GLY A 66 0.01 21.22 0.08
N LEU A 67 0.57 20.52 -0.91
CA LEU A 67 2.01 20.56 -1.24
C LEU A 67 2.22 21.10 -2.66
N PRO A 68 3.38 21.73 -2.94
CA PRO A 68 3.78 22.17 -4.28
C PRO A 68 4.27 20.97 -5.12
N VAL A 69 3.45 19.92 -5.20
CA VAL A 69 3.68 18.72 -6.03
C VAL A 69 2.41 18.40 -6.81
N ALA A 70 2.55 17.69 -7.92
CA ALA A 70 1.40 17.37 -8.78
C ALA A 70 0.30 16.63 -8.00
N ASN A 71 -0.96 17.03 -8.21
CA ASN A 71 -2.11 16.29 -7.68
C ASN A 71 -2.12 14.87 -8.27
N GLY A 72 -2.38 13.87 -7.44
CA GLY A 72 -2.37 12.47 -7.82
C GLY A 72 -1.01 11.79 -7.77
N SER A 73 0.06 12.51 -7.43
CA SER A 73 1.40 11.93 -7.27
C SER A 73 1.51 11.06 -6.02
N GLN A 74 2.39 10.06 -6.06
CA GLN A 74 2.62 9.13 -4.95
C GLN A 74 3.60 9.72 -3.94
N CYS A 75 3.18 9.85 -2.69
CA CYS A 75 3.99 10.35 -1.59
C CYS A 75 4.27 9.25 -0.58
N HIS A 76 5.50 9.20 -0.09
CA HIS A 76 5.89 8.40 1.06
C HIS A 76 5.82 9.26 2.31
N LEU A 77 5.00 8.84 3.26
CA LEU A 77 4.84 9.52 4.54
C LEU A 77 5.53 8.69 5.60
N PHE A 78 6.48 9.30 6.30
CA PHE A 78 7.22 8.71 7.40
C PHE A 78 6.82 9.40 8.70
N LEU A 79 6.48 8.60 9.72
CA LEU A 79 6.12 9.07 11.04
C LEU A 79 7.25 8.77 12.02
N SER A 80 7.77 9.81 12.65
CA SER A 80 8.72 9.75 13.77
C SER A 80 8.09 10.38 15.01
N ASP A 81 8.76 10.30 16.16
CA ASP A 81 8.24 10.85 17.43
C ASP A 81 8.14 12.38 17.44
N HIS A 82 8.93 13.06 16.61
CA HIS A 82 9.04 14.52 16.61
C HIS A 82 8.56 15.18 15.32
N LYS A 83 8.36 14.41 14.24
CA LYS A 83 7.99 14.98 12.94
C LYS A 83 7.34 13.97 11.99
N VAL A 84 6.59 14.50 11.03
CA VAL A 84 6.16 13.79 9.83
C VAL A 84 7.05 14.24 8.67
N ILE A 85 7.65 13.29 7.96
CA ILE A 85 8.41 13.54 6.73
C ILE A 85 7.56 13.05 5.54
N ILE A 86 7.43 13.89 4.52
CA ILE A 86 6.70 13.60 3.30
C ILE A 86 7.67 13.68 2.13
N GLU A 87 7.85 12.58 1.42
CA GLU A 87 8.73 12.50 0.26
C GLU A 87 7.95 12.23 -1.02
N ASN A 88 8.28 12.96 -2.07
CA ASN A 88 7.76 12.79 -3.42
C ASN A 88 8.91 12.97 -4.42
N GLY A 89 9.56 11.88 -4.79
CA GLY A 89 10.74 11.90 -5.64
C GLY A 89 11.90 12.68 -5.02
N ARG A 90 12.18 13.88 -5.54
CA ARG A 90 13.26 14.76 -5.05
C ARG A 90 12.80 15.77 -3.99
N SER A 91 11.50 15.94 -3.80
CA SER A 91 10.96 16.90 -2.85
C SER A 91 10.75 16.22 -1.50
N VAL A 92 11.26 16.86 -0.45
CA VAL A 92 11.12 16.40 0.94
C VAL A 92 10.52 17.54 1.77
N PHE A 93 9.40 17.27 2.42
CA PHE A 93 8.74 18.19 3.33
C PHE A 93 8.75 17.61 4.73
N SER A 94 9.08 18.41 5.74
CA SER A 94 9.13 17.99 7.13
C SER A 94 8.24 18.89 7.97
N ILE A 95 7.35 18.30 8.75
CA ILE A 95 6.43 19.01 9.65
C ILE A 95 6.67 18.49 11.06
N GLY A 96 7.07 19.38 11.97
CA GLY A 96 7.24 19.05 13.38
C GLY A 96 5.90 18.69 14.04
N MET A 97 5.90 17.78 15.02
CA MET A 97 4.68 17.40 15.75
C MET A 97 4.01 18.60 16.42
N GLU A 98 4.81 19.56 16.86
CA GLU A 98 4.38 20.82 17.47
C GLU A 98 3.69 21.77 16.47
N GLN A 99 3.91 21.58 15.16
CA GLN A 99 3.25 22.34 14.12
C GLN A 99 1.90 21.74 13.75
N ILE A 100 1.68 20.45 13.99
CA ILE A 100 0.45 19.75 13.64
C ILE A 100 -0.62 20.10 14.66
N SER A 101 -1.71 20.70 14.21
CA SER A 101 -2.85 21.05 15.07
C SER A 101 -3.87 19.92 15.14
N VAL A 102 -4.16 19.27 14.01
CA VAL A 102 -5.16 18.21 13.89
C VAL A 102 -4.73 17.20 12.83
N ALA A 103 -4.91 15.92 13.11
CA ALA A 103 -4.83 14.84 12.13
C ALA A 103 -6.14 14.05 12.13
N ASP A 104 -6.77 13.97 10.96
CA ASP A 104 -8.09 13.34 10.80
C ASP A 104 -8.16 12.39 9.61
N PHE A 105 -9.07 11.42 9.72
CA PHE A 105 -9.34 10.42 8.70
C PHE A 105 -10.78 10.57 8.21
N LYS A 106 -10.96 10.72 6.90
CA LYS A 106 -12.28 10.79 6.27
C LYS A 106 -12.42 9.70 5.22
N MET A 107 -13.57 9.05 5.18
CA MET A 107 -13.90 8.05 4.17
C MET A 107 -14.91 8.64 3.18
N ASP A 108 -14.66 8.47 1.89
CA ASP A 108 -15.61 8.77 0.83
C ASP A 108 -16.05 7.49 0.13
N VAL A 109 -17.34 7.43 -0.20
CA VAL A 109 -17.97 6.26 -0.83
C VAL A 109 -18.56 6.68 -2.16
N LYS A 110 -17.88 6.34 -3.25
CA LYS A 110 -18.38 6.57 -4.60
C LYS A 110 -19.12 5.34 -5.12
N ILE A 111 -20.38 5.52 -5.48
CA ILE A 111 -21.20 4.48 -6.12
C ILE A 111 -21.26 4.77 -7.62
N SER A 112 -20.70 3.88 -8.43
CA SER A 112 -20.81 3.95 -9.89
C SER A 112 -21.73 2.83 -10.38
N GLN A 113 -22.76 3.18 -11.14
CA GLN A 113 -23.62 2.21 -11.83
C GLN A 113 -23.17 2.10 -13.29
N THR A 114 -22.90 0.88 -13.75
CA THR A 114 -22.63 0.61 -15.17
C THR A 114 -23.77 -0.22 -15.72
N ILE A 115 -24.46 0.31 -16.70
CA ILE A 115 -25.49 -0.41 -17.47
C ILE A 115 -24.78 -1.08 -18.64
N LYS A 116 -24.82 -2.41 -18.71
CA LYS A 116 -24.36 -3.16 -19.88
C LYS A 116 -25.56 -3.79 -20.56
N SER A 117 -25.76 -3.49 -21.85
CA SER A 117 -26.67 -4.23 -22.70
C SER A 117 -25.96 -5.51 -23.17
N ASN A 118 -26.62 -6.66 -22.96
CA ASN A 118 -26.15 -7.91 -23.53
C ASN A 118 -26.84 -8.16 -24.89
N ALA A 119 -26.21 -8.97 -25.74
CA ALA A 119 -26.69 -9.32 -27.10
C ALA A 119 -28.04 -10.05 -27.15
N HIS A 120 -28.70 -10.25 -26.00
CA HIS A 120 -29.95 -11.00 -25.85
C HIS A 120 -31.02 -10.16 -25.12
N ASN A 121 -31.18 -8.90 -25.52
CA ASN A 121 -32.16 -7.92 -25.00
C ASN A 121 -32.22 -7.71 -23.46
N GLY A 122 -31.28 -8.26 -22.70
CA GLY A 122 -31.18 -8.09 -21.25
C GLY A 122 -30.35 -6.87 -20.87
N ILE A 123 -30.94 -5.97 -20.08
CA ILE A 123 -30.22 -4.87 -19.42
C ILE A 123 -29.71 -5.40 -18.06
N ILE A 124 -28.40 -5.56 -17.92
CA ILE A 124 -27.78 -5.89 -16.62
C ILE A 124 -27.13 -4.63 -16.06
N SER A 125 -27.64 -4.17 -14.92
CA SER A 125 -26.98 -3.11 -14.15
C SER A 125 -26.00 -3.71 -13.14
N LYS A 126 -24.73 -3.32 -13.20
CA LYS A 126 -23.72 -3.66 -12.18
C LYS A 126 -23.45 -2.43 -11.34
N LYS A 127 -23.66 -2.55 -10.02
CA LYS A 127 -23.31 -1.51 -9.04
C LYS A 127 -21.90 -1.80 -8.52
N LYS A 128 -20.96 -0.87 -8.70
CA LYS A 128 -19.62 -0.94 -8.12
C LYS A 128 -19.49 0.15 -7.05
N ARG A 129 -19.21 -0.27 -5.82
CA ARG A 129 -18.92 0.63 -4.68
C ARG A 129 -17.41 0.77 -4.55
N THR A 130 -16.92 2.00 -4.58
CA THR A 130 -15.51 2.33 -4.39
C THR A 130 -15.40 3.15 -3.11
N ILE A 131 -14.57 2.70 -2.17
CA ILE A 131 -14.35 3.36 -0.89
C ILE A 131 -12.93 3.94 -0.93
N THR A 132 -12.78 5.23 -0.69
CA THR A 132 -11.48 5.91 -0.66
C THR A 132 -11.30 6.55 0.70
N GLY A 133 -10.23 6.18 1.40
CA GLY A 133 -9.82 6.83 2.64
C GLY A 133 -8.96 8.05 2.36
N TYR A 134 -9.14 9.11 3.15
CA TYR A 134 -8.39 10.36 3.09
C TYR A 134 -7.75 10.65 4.44
N LEU A 135 -6.48 11.04 4.39
CA LEU A 135 -5.72 11.58 5.51
C LEU A 135 -5.71 13.11 5.36
N ILE A 136 -6.11 13.82 6.42
CA ILE A 136 -6.11 15.28 6.49
C ILE A 136 -5.22 15.69 7.66
N ILE A 137 -4.18 16.49 7.38
CA ILE A 137 -3.27 17.02 8.40
C ILE A 137 -3.33 18.54 8.35
N ASN A 138 -3.86 19.15 9.40
CA ASN A 138 -3.80 20.59 9.59
C ASN A 138 -2.56 20.94 10.40
N TYR A 139 -1.82 21.95 9.95
CA TYR A 139 -0.57 22.38 10.58
C TYR A 139 -0.37 23.89 10.45
N ILE A 140 0.46 24.46 11.31
CA ILE A 140 0.92 25.85 11.24
C ILE A 140 2.19 25.91 10.41
N ASN A 141 2.15 26.60 9.27
CA ASN A 141 3.31 26.72 8.39
C ASN A 141 4.36 27.72 8.92
N ALA A 142 5.46 27.89 8.18
CA ALA A 142 6.54 28.80 8.55
C ALA A 142 6.10 30.28 8.70
N ASN A 143 4.98 30.67 8.09
CA ASN A 143 4.42 32.02 8.16
C ASN A 143 3.42 32.17 9.33
N GLY A 144 3.31 31.19 10.21
CA GLY A 144 2.33 31.19 11.31
C GLY A 144 0.88 30.99 10.85
N LYS A 145 0.65 30.62 9.58
CA LYS A 145 -0.70 30.43 9.02
C LYS A 145 -1.11 28.98 9.07
N LEU A 146 -2.40 28.74 9.36
CA LEU A 146 -3.00 27.42 9.25
C LEU A 146 -3.02 26.95 7.79
N ALA A 147 -2.48 25.77 7.56
CA ALA A 147 -2.46 25.08 6.27
C ALA A 147 -2.97 23.64 6.44
N SER A 148 -3.37 23.02 5.35
CA SER A 148 -3.90 21.64 5.35
C SER A 148 -3.24 20.81 4.26
N LEU A 149 -2.85 19.59 4.61
CA LEU A 149 -2.40 18.57 3.67
C LEU A 149 -3.46 17.50 3.54
N VAL A 150 -3.74 17.08 2.31
CA VAL A 150 -4.72 16.03 2.01
C VAL A 150 -4.06 14.96 1.16
N PHE A 151 -4.17 13.72 1.63
CA PHE A 151 -3.75 12.52 0.92
C PHE A 151 -4.89 11.52 0.85
N CYS A 152 -4.87 10.62 -0.12
CA CYS A 152 -5.80 9.51 -0.19
C CYS A 152 -5.10 8.17 -0.38
N ASP A 153 -5.79 7.11 0.02
CA ASP A 153 -5.35 5.74 -0.20
C ASP A 153 -5.17 5.45 -1.71
N ILE A 154 -4.05 4.82 -2.08
CA ILE A 154 -3.77 4.47 -3.48
C ILE A 154 -4.71 3.36 -3.96
N VAL A 155 -4.96 2.38 -3.08
CA VAL A 155 -5.81 1.22 -3.35
C VAL A 155 -7.16 1.44 -2.66
N PRO A 156 -8.29 1.43 -3.41
CA PRO A 156 -9.60 1.53 -2.82
C PRO A 156 -9.85 0.46 -1.75
N GLY A 157 -10.43 0.86 -0.62
CA GLY A 157 -10.70 -0.01 0.53
C GLY A 157 -9.48 -0.35 1.40
N SER A 158 -8.27 0.11 1.03
CA SER A 158 -7.14 0.05 1.97
C SER A 158 -7.37 0.97 3.17
N LYS A 159 -6.60 0.74 4.24
CA LYS A 159 -6.70 1.50 5.50
C LYS A 159 -5.37 2.15 5.85
N GLU A 160 -4.52 2.47 4.86
CA GLU A 160 -3.20 3.02 5.14
C GLU A 160 -3.30 4.42 5.74
N ALA A 161 -4.16 5.28 5.17
CA ALA A 161 -4.45 6.60 5.70
C ALA A 161 -5.00 6.53 7.14
N ALA A 162 -5.97 5.66 7.41
CA ALA A 162 -6.54 5.47 8.75
C ALA A 162 -5.47 5.03 9.76
N LYS A 163 -4.68 3.99 9.42
CA LYS A 163 -3.60 3.51 10.28
C LYS A 163 -2.58 4.61 10.58
N PHE A 164 -2.27 5.47 9.61
CA PHE A 164 -1.34 6.58 9.83
C PHE A 164 -1.91 7.59 10.82
N VAL A 165 -3.20 7.95 10.70
CA VAL A 165 -3.89 8.83 11.65
C VAL A 165 -3.91 8.24 13.06
N ASP A 166 -4.22 6.95 13.20
CA ASP A 166 -4.28 6.27 14.49
C ASP A 166 -2.94 6.30 15.24
N ASN A 167 -1.82 6.27 14.51
CA ASN A 167 -0.48 6.38 15.10
C ASN A 167 -0.03 7.83 15.31
N LEU A 168 -0.51 8.77 14.48
CA LEU A 168 -0.16 10.19 14.58
C LEU A 168 -0.91 10.90 15.71
N ARG A 169 -2.21 10.62 15.88
CA ARG A 169 -3.06 11.30 16.87
C ARG A 169 -2.52 11.27 18.31
N PRO A 170 -2.03 10.14 18.85
CA PRO A 170 -1.46 10.10 20.19
C PRO A 170 -0.24 11.01 20.36
N LEU A 171 0.55 11.19 19.29
CA LEU A 171 1.74 12.05 19.32
C LEU A 171 1.36 13.54 19.29
N VAL A 172 0.27 13.88 18.59
CA VAL A 172 -0.25 15.26 18.53
C VAL A 172 -0.97 15.65 19.82
N ALA A 173 -1.77 14.76 20.40
CA ALA A 173 -2.58 15.05 21.59
C ALA A 173 -1.73 15.31 22.85
N ASN A 174 -0.54 14.71 22.93
CA ASN A 174 0.38 14.85 24.05
C ASN A 174 1.25 16.11 23.98
N ASN A 175 1.09 16.95 22.96
CA ASN A 175 1.79 18.23 22.91
C ASN A 175 1.08 19.27 23.79
N PRO A 176 1.80 19.98 24.68
CA PRO A 176 1.21 21.06 25.45
C PRO A 176 0.66 22.10 24.46
N LYS A 177 -0.65 22.34 24.51
CA LYS A 177 -1.32 23.31 23.64
C LYS A 177 -0.63 24.66 23.81
N LYS A 178 0.14 25.09 22.80
CA LYS A 178 0.52 26.50 22.71
C LYS A 178 -0.77 27.26 22.43
N SER A 179 -1.27 27.96 23.44
CA SER A 179 -2.34 28.93 23.26
C SER A 179 -1.80 30.06 22.40
N TYR A 180 -2.17 30.08 21.12
CA TYR A 180 -1.98 31.27 20.31
C TYR A 180 -3.06 32.27 20.74
N GLN A 181 -2.67 33.36 21.39
CA GLN A 181 -3.55 34.51 21.55
C GLN A 181 -3.74 35.09 20.15
N LEU A 182 -4.98 35.04 19.65
CA LEU A 182 -5.39 35.62 18.38
C LEU A 182 -5.47 37.14 18.48
#